data_AF-A0A3P1TAD6-F1
#
_entry.id   AF-A0A3P1TAD6-F1
#
_cell.length_a   1.000
_cell.length_b   1.000
_cell.length_c   1.000
_cell.angle_alpha   90.00
_cell.angle_beta   90.00
_cell.angle_gamma   90.00
#
_symmetry.space_group_name_H-M   'P 1'
#
loop_
_entity.id
_entity.type
_entity.pdbx_description
1 polymer ?
#
loop_
_entity_poly.entity_id
_entity_poly.type
_entity_poly.pdbx_seq_one_letter_code
_entity_poly.pdbx_strand_id
1 'polypeptide(L)'
;MAGRHAADSSRERTLALTILGVGSLIVVLSLFGGVWLVRAGAILAVGMAFAAVFVAWSELRRERAEHQTEVRRQIALRKEQAQKHHADSVEMIERFNGRAEKLQQVIESLRRQLGAANSELSSMRGNAVWLRSEVAERQARIDALQTRITELEAELEESIAEATENVVELPRPAQAPAEDLWGEDEDPTMVDLGRMSAIVRKEQLRKQA
;
A
#
# COMPACT_ATOMS: atom_id res chain seq x y z
N MET A 1 -35.24 -3.04 35.99
CA MET A 1 -35.10 -3.06 37.46
C MET A 1 -35.91 -1.92 38.02
N ALA A 2 -37.03 -2.23 38.67
CA ALA A 2 -38.07 -1.28 39.06
C ALA A 2 -37.61 -0.44 40.28
N GLY A 3 -37.44 0.86 40.09
CA GLY A 3 -37.30 1.81 41.17
C GLY A 3 -38.65 2.00 41.85
N ARG A 4 -38.89 1.27 42.94
CA ARG A 4 -40.01 1.54 43.84
C ARG A 4 -39.66 2.83 44.59
N HIS A 5 -40.25 3.95 44.17
CA HIS A 5 -40.30 5.15 44.99
C HIS A 5 -41.10 4.81 46.25
N ALA A 6 -40.41 4.49 47.33
CA ALA A 6 -40.98 4.50 48.67
C ALA A 6 -41.27 5.96 49.00
N ALA A 7 -42.53 6.36 48.84
CA ALA A 7 -42.97 7.70 49.18
C ALA A 7 -42.77 7.93 50.68
N ASP A 8 -42.19 9.09 51.02
CA ASP A 8 -41.99 9.62 52.38
C ASP A 8 -43.33 10.05 53.02
N SER A 9 -44.34 9.20 52.88
CA SER A 9 -45.74 9.44 53.20
C SER A 9 -46.06 9.38 54.71
N SER A 10 -45.05 9.16 55.55
CA SER A 10 -45.27 8.97 56.98
C SER A 10 -45.37 10.30 57.71
N ARG A 11 -44.43 11.22 57.44
CA ARG A 11 -44.34 12.51 58.14
C ARG A 11 -45.47 13.46 57.74
N GLU A 12 -45.74 13.59 56.44
CA GLU A 12 -46.83 14.43 55.94
C GLU A 12 -48.20 13.97 56.46
N ARG A 13 -48.42 12.64 56.52
CA ARG A 13 -49.65 12.06 57.04
C ARG A 13 -49.81 12.28 58.55
N THR A 14 -48.73 12.13 59.32
CA THR A 14 -48.77 12.43 60.76
C THR A 14 -49.03 13.90 61.03
N LEU A 15 -48.44 14.80 60.24
CA LEU A 15 -48.60 16.24 60.42
C LEU A 15 -50.03 16.68 60.06
N ALA A 16 -50.58 16.18 58.95
CA ALA A 16 -51.99 16.39 58.60
C ALA A 16 -52.96 15.84 59.67
N LEU A 17 -52.69 14.66 60.22
CA LEU A 17 -53.50 14.07 61.29
C LEU A 17 -53.41 14.87 62.60
N THR A 18 -52.24 15.42 62.95
CA THR A 18 -52.10 16.27 64.14
C THR A 18 -52.86 17.59 64.00
N ILE A 19 -52.82 18.23 62.82
CA ILE A 19 -53.57 19.47 62.58
C ILE A 19 -55.08 19.19 62.63
N LEU A 20 -55.54 18.11 61.99
CA LEU A 20 -56.95 17.71 62.00
C LEU A 20 -57.44 17.40 63.42
N GLY A 21 -56.63 16.67 64.20
CA GLY A 21 -56.96 16.30 65.58
C GLY A 21 -57.06 17.51 66.50
N VAL A 22 -56.11 18.45 66.40
CA VAL A 22 -56.12 19.68 67.20
C VAL A 22 -57.26 20.61 66.80
N GLY A 23 -57.54 20.77 65.50
CA GLY A 23 -58.66 21.56 65.01
C GLY A 23 -60.01 21.02 65.46
N SER A 24 -60.19 19.69 65.41
CA SER A 24 -61.39 19.00 65.90
C SER A 24 -61.62 19.22 67.40
N LEU A 25 -60.56 19.07 68.21
CA LEU A 25 -60.65 19.22 69.67
C LEU A 25 -61.09 20.64 70.08
N ILE A 26 -60.56 21.67 69.40
CA ILE A 26 -60.90 23.08 69.66
C ILE A 26 -62.37 23.37 69.31
N VAL A 27 -62.90 22.79 68.23
CA VAL A 27 -64.31 22.93 67.85
C VAL A 27 -65.23 22.29 68.89
N VAL A 28 -64.88 21.11 69.40
CA VAL A 28 -65.66 20.40 70.43
C VAL A 28 -65.65 21.16 71.77
N LEU A 29 -64.51 21.72 72.17
CA LEU A 29 -64.39 22.54 73.38
C LEU A 29 -65.16 23.87 73.29
N SER A 30 -65.31 24.42 72.08
CA SER A 30 -66.07 25.65 71.85
C SER A 30 -67.60 25.50 72.01
N LEU A 31 -68.13 24.28 72.02
CA LEU A 31 -69.57 24.04 72.17
C LEU A 31 -70.06 24.15 73.63
N PHE A 32 -69.16 24.20 74.62
CA PHE A 32 -69.49 24.17 76.05
C PHE A 32 -69.27 25.51 76.79
N GLY A 33 -68.89 26.60 76.11
CA GLY A 33 -68.54 27.89 76.73
C GLY A 33 -69.43 29.07 76.34
N GLY A 34 -69.57 30.07 77.23
CA GLY A 34 -70.32 31.31 76.97
C GLY A 34 -69.79 32.11 75.76
N VAL A 35 -70.58 33.07 75.25
CA VAL A 35 -70.33 33.82 73.98
C VAL A 35 -68.91 34.40 73.86
N TRP A 36 -68.30 34.80 74.98
CA TRP A 36 -66.91 35.28 75.02
C TRP A 36 -65.86 34.19 74.78
N LEU A 37 -66.11 32.96 75.28
CA LEU A 37 -65.23 31.82 75.09
C LEU A 37 -65.20 31.37 73.62
N VAL A 38 -66.36 31.41 72.94
CA VAL A 38 -66.49 31.06 71.51
C VAL A 38 -65.67 32.00 70.63
N ARG A 39 -65.72 33.31 70.91
CA ARG A 39 -64.95 34.32 70.15
C ARG A 39 -63.44 34.18 70.38
N ALA A 40 -63.02 33.89 71.61
CA ALA A 40 -61.62 33.63 71.93
C ALA A 40 -61.10 32.35 71.25
N GLY A 41 -61.92 31.28 71.23
CA GLY A 41 -61.59 30.02 70.54
C GLY A 41 -61.46 30.18 69.02
N ALA A 42 -62.33 30.98 68.40
CA ALA A 42 -62.26 31.26 66.96
C ALA A 42 -60.97 32.01 66.58
N ILE A 43 -60.54 32.99 67.38
CA ILE A 43 -59.28 33.72 67.14
C ILE A 43 -58.07 32.80 67.29
N LEU A 44 -58.08 31.93 68.31
CA LEU A 44 -57.03 30.94 68.51
C LEU A 44 -56.95 29.96 67.33
N ALA A 45 -58.09 29.49 66.83
CA ALA A 45 -58.17 28.58 65.69
C ALA A 45 -57.60 29.22 64.40
N VAL A 46 -57.93 30.48 64.14
CA VAL A 46 -57.39 31.24 63.00
C VAL A 46 -55.87 31.44 63.15
N GLY A 47 -55.40 31.75 64.35
CA GLY A 47 -53.96 31.87 64.65
C GLY A 47 -53.20 30.56 64.41
N MET A 48 -53.75 29.44 64.85
CA MET A 48 -53.17 28.11 64.63
C MET A 48 -53.20 27.69 63.15
N ALA A 49 -54.26 28.03 62.42
CA ALA A 49 -54.33 27.81 60.97
C ALA A 49 -53.22 28.57 60.23
N PHE A 50 -52.97 29.83 60.61
CA PHE A 50 -51.89 30.62 60.01
C PHE A 50 -50.50 30.08 60.37
N ALA A 51 -50.30 29.64 61.63
CA ALA A 51 -49.07 29.00 62.06
C ALA A 51 -48.78 27.71 61.28
N ALA A 52 -49.80 26.89 61.00
CA ALA A 52 -49.67 25.67 60.20
C ALA A 52 -49.24 25.97 58.76
N VAL A 53 -49.83 26.98 58.12
CA VAL A 53 -49.43 27.42 56.76
C VAL A 53 -47.99 27.93 56.75
N PHE A 54 -47.60 28.69 57.79
CA PHE A 54 -46.24 29.20 57.91
C PHE A 54 -45.20 28.09 58.09
N VAL A 55 -45.50 27.08 58.93
CA VAL A 55 -44.65 25.91 59.15
C VAL A 55 -44.50 25.10 57.86
N ALA A 56 -45.60 24.86 57.13
CA ALA A 56 -45.56 24.18 55.84
C ALA A 56 -44.67 24.91 54.82
N TRP A 57 -44.71 26.25 54.77
CA TRP A 57 -43.79 27.02 53.93
C TRP A 57 -42.34 26.99 54.41
N SER A 58 -42.09 26.82 55.70
CA SER A 58 -40.74 26.73 56.24
C SER A 58 -40.08 25.39 55.92
N GLU A 59 -40.84 24.30 56.02
CA GLU A 59 -40.38 22.94 55.71
C GLU A 59 -40.14 22.76 54.21
N LEU A 60 -41.06 23.25 53.38
CA LEU A 60 -40.90 23.27 51.93
C LEU A 60 -39.66 24.08 51.49
N ARG A 61 -39.30 25.13 52.22
CA ARG A 61 -38.07 25.90 51.97
C ARG A 61 -36.81 25.12 52.35
N ARG A 62 -36.84 24.30 53.41
CA ARG A 62 -35.70 23.46 53.83
C ARG A 62 -35.45 22.31 52.85
N GLU A 63 -36.50 21.58 52.46
CA GLU A 63 -36.36 20.48 51.48
C GLU A 63 -35.91 20.97 50.11
N ARG A 64 -36.41 22.13 49.66
CA ARG A 64 -35.93 22.76 48.42
C ARG A 64 -34.44 23.09 48.47
N ALA A 65 -33.92 23.51 49.62
CA ALA A 65 -32.49 23.81 49.76
C ALA A 65 -31.63 22.54 49.64
N GLU A 66 -32.02 21.46 50.33
CA GLU A 66 -31.32 20.18 50.25
C GLU A 66 -31.40 19.56 48.85
N HIS A 67 -32.60 19.56 48.25
CA HIS A 67 -32.80 19.06 46.89
C HIS A 67 -31.99 19.85 45.85
N GLN A 68 -31.88 21.18 46.01
CA GLN A 68 -31.04 21.99 45.13
C GLN A 68 -29.56 21.63 45.22
N THR A 69 -29.05 21.33 46.43
CA THR A 69 -27.65 20.91 46.59
C THR A 69 -27.38 19.54 45.95
N GLU A 70 -28.30 18.61 46.11
CA GLU A 70 -28.18 17.27 45.51
C GLU A 70 -28.25 17.34 43.98
N VAL A 71 -29.20 18.12 43.43
CA VAL A 71 -29.29 18.34 41.98
C VAL A 71 -28.02 18.99 41.44
N ARG A 72 -27.47 19.99 42.14
CA ARG A 72 -26.19 20.63 41.75
C ARG A 72 -25.04 19.62 41.76
N ARG A 73 -24.96 18.75 42.77
CA ARG A 73 -23.95 17.70 42.87
C ARG A 73 -24.07 16.70 41.73
N GLN A 74 -25.28 16.24 41.42
CA GLN A 74 -25.54 15.32 40.31
C GLN A 74 -25.18 15.95 38.96
N ILE A 75 -25.50 17.23 38.75
CA ILE A 75 -25.12 17.96 37.54
C ILE A 75 -23.60 18.08 37.44
N ALA A 76 -22.91 18.39 38.54
CA ALA A 76 -21.45 18.50 38.55
C ALA A 76 -20.78 17.17 38.17
N LEU A 77 -21.23 16.06 38.75
CA LEU A 77 -20.73 14.72 38.42
C LEU A 77 -21.00 14.35 36.96
N ARG A 78 -22.22 14.59 36.46
CA ARG A 78 -22.57 14.33 35.05
C ARG A 78 -21.73 15.19 34.10
N LYS A 79 -21.46 16.45 34.47
CA LYS A 79 -20.61 17.34 33.68
C LYS A 79 -19.18 16.84 33.63
N GLU A 80 -18.62 16.42 34.76
CA GLU A 80 -17.27 15.87 34.82
C GLU A 80 -17.15 14.57 34.00
N GLN A 81 -18.13 13.66 34.12
CA GLN A 81 -18.20 12.45 33.31
C GLN A 81 -18.30 12.78 31.82
N ALA A 82 -19.18 13.69 31.43
CA ALA A 82 -19.32 14.13 30.05
C ALA A 82 -18.03 14.77 29.50
N GLN A 83 -17.32 15.56 30.31
CA GLN A 83 -16.04 16.14 29.94
C GLN A 83 -14.94 15.09 29.76
N LYS A 84 -14.87 14.08 30.64
CA LYS A 84 -13.94 12.95 30.51
C LYS A 84 -14.23 12.17 29.23
N HIS A 85 -15.48 11.78 29.00
CA HIS A 85 -15.87 11.09 27.76
C HIS A 85 -15.59 11.92 26.50
N HIS A 86 -15.78 13.24 26.57
CA HIS A 86 -15.48 14.12 25.45
C HIS A 86 -13.98 14.20 25.19
N ALA A 87 -13.15 14.35 26.24
CA ALA A 87 -11.70 14.35 26.11
C ALA A 87 -11.18 13.04 25.52
N ASP A 88 -11.65 11.90 26.03
CA ASP A 88 -11.30 10.57 25.50
C ASP A 88 -11.71 10.42 24.03
N SER A 89 -12.90 10.91 23.68
CA SER A 89 -13.40 10.89 22.29
C SER A 89 -12.56 11.76 21.36
N VAL A 90 -12.15 12.95 21.82
CA VAL A 90 -11.28 13.86 21.06
C VAL A 90 -9.90 13.24 20.83
N GLU A 91 -9.30 12.65 21.86
CA GLU A 91 -8.01 11.95 21.73
C GLU A 91 -8.12 10.77 20.74
N MET A 92 -9.22 10.03 20.81
CA MET A 92 -9.46 8.93 19.88
C MET A 92 -9.59 9.42 18.43
N ILE A 93 -10.32 10.51 18.20
CA ILE A 93 -10.45 11.14 16.87
C ILE A 93 -9.09 11.60 16.37
N GLU A 94 -8.27 12.23 17.20
CA GLU A 94 -6.93 12.68 16.84
C GLU A 94 -6.03 11.51 16.42
N ARG A 95 -6.06 10.40 17.17
CA ARG A 95 -5.35 9.16 16.80
C ARG A 95 -5.87 8.56 15.49
N PHE A 96 -7.18 8.60 15.24
CA PHE A 96 -7.76 8.13 13.97
C PHE A 96 -7.34 9.01 12.80
N ASN A 97 -7.38 10.33 12.95
CA ASN A 97 -6.94 11.28 11.93
C ASN A 97 -5.47 11.11 11.61
N GLY A 98 -4.60 10.98 12.61
CA GLY A 98 -3.17 10.73 12.39
C GLY A 98 -2.90 9.42 11.65
N ARG A 99 -3.69 8.36 11.93
CA ARG A 99 -3.62 7.11 11.15
C ARG A 99 -4.12 7.28 9.71
N ALA A 100 -5.20 8.02 9.51
CA ALA A 100 -5.75 8.28 8.18
C ALA A 100 -4.75 9.05 7.31
N GLU A 101 -4.11 10.10 7.85
CA GLU A 101 -3.06 10.86 7.16
C GLU A 101 -1.86 9.98 6.80
N LYS A 102 -1.40 9.13 7.73
CA LYS A 102 -0.30 8.20 7.46
C LYS A 102 -0.65 7.22 6.34
N LEU A 103 -1.86 6.68 6.34
CA LEU A 103 -2.34 5.80 5.27
C LEU A 103 -2.40 6.54 3.94
N GLN A 104 -2.88 7.78 3.93
CA GLN A 104 -2.91 8.61 2.72
C GLN A 104 -1.51 8.86 2.16
N GLN A 105 -0.53 9.17 3.00
CA GLN A 105 0.88 9.32 2.60
C GLN A 105 1.44 8.02 2.00
N VAL A 106 1.15 6.87 2.61
CA VAL A 106 1.58 5.56 2.09
C VAL A 106 0.94 5.28 0.73
N ILE A 107 -0.36 5.54 0.57
CA ILE A 107 -1.06 5.38 -0.71
C ILE A 107 -0.44 6.27 -1.79
N GLU A 108 -0.11 7.51 -1.45
CA GLU A 108 0.50 8.45 -2.40
C GLU A 108 1.91 8.00 -2.81
N SER A 109 2.71 7.50 -1.85
CA SER A 109 4.01 6.88 -2.13
C SER A 109 3.88 5.67 -3.05
N LEU A 110 2.94 4.76 -2.76
CA LEU A 110 2.69 3.58 -3.58
C LEU A 110 2.24 3.95 -4.99
N ARG A 111 1.39 4.96 -5.15
CA ARG A 111 1.00 5.47 -6.48
C ARG A 111 2.18 5.99 -7.29
N ARG A 112 3.10 6.72 -6.65
CA ARG A 112 4.33 7.20 -7.32
C ARG A 112 5.23 6.04 -7.73
N GLN A 113 5.44 5.07 -6.85
CA GLN A 113 6.22 3.86 -7.16
C GLN A 113 5.61 3.06 -8.31
N LEU A 114 4.28 2.88 -8.32
CA LEU A 114 3.57 2.22 -9.42
C LEU A 114 3.74 2.98 -10.74
N GLY A 115 3.66 4.31 -10.71
CA GLY A 115 3.89 5.15 -11.88
C GLY A 115 5.31 4.99 -12.45
N ALA A 116 6.32 5.02 -11.58
CA ALA A 116 7.71 4.80 -11.97
C ALA A 116 7.92 3.41 -12.58
N ALA A 117 7.47 2.36 -11.89
CA ALA A 117 7.58 0.97 -12.37
C ALA A 117 6.86 0.75 -13.71
N ASN A 118 5.69 1.37 -13.90
CA ASN A 118 4.97 1.27 -15.17
C ASN A 118 5.71 2.00 -16.31
N SER A 119 6.36 3.13 -16.03
CA SER A 119 7.19 3.83 -17.02
C SER A 119 8.42 2.99 -17.42
N GLU A 120 9.08 2.37 -16.44
CA GLU A 120 10.21 1.47 -16.68
C GLU A 120 9.78 0.26 -17.51
N LEU A 121 8.65 -0.36 -17.17
CA LEU A 121 8.11 -1.49 -17.92
C LEU A 121 7.77 -1.10 -19.37
N SER A 122 7.18 0.08 -19.58
CA SER A 122 6.94 0.63 -20.92
C SER A 122 8.24 0.80 -21.70
N SER A 123 9.28 1.36 -21.06
CA SER A 123 10.61 1.53 -21.67
C SER A 123 11.26 0.19 -22.03
N MET A 124 11.20 -0.81 -21.14
CA MET A 124 11.73 -2.15 -21.39
C MET A 124 10.99 -2.85 -22.53
N ARG A 125 9.67 -2.70 -22.60
CA ARG A 125 8.87 -3.20 -23.73
C ARG A 125 9.29 -2.55 -25.05
N GLY A 126 9.48 -1.24 -25.06
CA GLY A 126 9.98 -0.51 -26.23
C GLY A 126 11.35 -1.01 -26.68
N ASN A 127 12.29 -1.12 -25.75
CA ASN A 127 13.64 -1.64 -26.02
C ASN A 127 13.61 -3.09 -26.53
N ALA A 128 12.74 -3.93 -25.97
CA ALA A 128 12.59 -5.31 -26.43
C ALA A 128 12.07 -5.40 -27.87
N VAL A 129 11.13 -4.53 -28.26
CA VAL A 129 10.65 -4.45 -29.65
C VAL A 129 11.78 -3.97 -30.57
N TRP A 130 12.51 -2.94 -30.18
CA TRP A 130 13.64 -2.42 -30.95
C TRP A 130 14.77 -3.45 -31.14
N LEU A 131 15.15 -4.17 -30.07
CA LEU A 131 16.14 -5.24 -30.14
C LEU A 131 15.69 -6.37 -31.06
N ARG A 132 14.39 -6.72 -31.05
CA ARG A 132 13.85 -7.74 -31.95
C ARG A 132 13.94 -7.31 -33.42
N SER A 133 13.66 -6.05 -33.74
CA SER A 133 13.82 -5.54 -35.11
C SER A 133 15.28 -5.54 -35.55
N GLU A 134 16.20 -5.12 -34.68
CA GLU A 134 17.63 -5.11 -34.96
C GLU A 134 18.17 -6.53 -35.21
N VAL A 135 17.74 -7.51 -34.40
CA VAL A 135 18.10 -8.92 -34.61
C VAL A 135 17.54 -9.45 -35.93
N ALA A 136 16.30 -9.12 -36.28
CA ALA A 136 15.71 -9.54 -37.55
C ALA A 136 16.45 -8.95 -38.76
N GLU A 137 16.84 -7.67 -38.69
CA GLU A 137 17.64 -7.02 -39.74
C GLU A 137 19.02 -7.67 -39.89
N ARG A 138 19.70 -7.93 -38.77
CA ARG A 138 21.00 -8.63 -38.79
C ARG A 138 20.88 -10.03 -39.35
N GLN A 139 19.83 -10.76 -39.00
CA GLN A 139 19.59 -12.10 -39.54
C GLN A 139 19.39 -12.04 -41.06
N ALA A 140 18.55 -11.13 -41.55
CA ALA A 140 18.36 -10.95 -43.00
C ALA A 140 19.67 -10.59 -43.72
N ARG A 141 20.54 -9.80 -43.09
CA ARG A 141 21.86 -9.47 -43.63
C ARG A 141 22.80 -10.68 -43.65
N ILE A 142 22.77 -11.52 -42.62
CA ILE A 142 23.53 -12.78 -42.57
C ILE A 142 23.06 -13.70 -43.71
N ASP A 143 21.76 -13.89 -43.85
CA ASP A 143 21.18 -14.76 -44.88
C ASP A 143 21.54 -14.27 -46.30
N ALA A 144 21.54 -12.96 -46.53
CA ALA A 144 21.98 -12.36 -47.79
C ALA A 144 23.47 -12.57 -48.06
N LEU A 145 24.33 -12.43 -47.03
CA LEU A 145 25.77 -12.68 -47.16
C LEU A 145 26.08 -14.16 -47.39
N GLN A 146 25.34 -15.06 -46.73
CA GLN A 146 25.46 -16.50 -46.96
C GLN A 146 25.14 -16.87 -48.41
N THR A 147 24.03 -16.35 -48.95
CA THR A 147 23.67 -16.55 -50.36
C THR A 147 24.79 -16.06 -51.30
N ARG A 148 25.38 -14.89 -51.01
CA ARG A 148 26.49 -14.34 -51.80
C ARG A 148 27.74 -15.22 -51.75
N ILE A 149 28.06 -15.77 -50.57
CA ILE A 149 29.19 -16.70 -50.41
C ILE A 149 28.94 -17.96 -51.24
N THR A 150 27.74 -18.56 -51.16
CA THR A 150 27.43 -19.76 -51.94
C THR A 150 27.47 -19.52 -53.45
N GLU A 151 27.06 -18.34 -53.91
CA GLU A 151 27.16 -17.93 -55.32
C GLU A 151 28.63 -17.80 -55.74
N LEU A 152 29.46 -17.11 -54.95
CA LEU A 152 30.89 -16.95 -55.21
C LEU A 152 31.66 -18.27 -55.14
N GLU A 153 31.29 -19.18 -54.24
CA GLU A 153 31.86 -20.53 -54.16
C GLU A 153 31.54 -21.35 -55.41
N ALA A 154 30.30 -21.25 -55.94
CA ALA A 154 29.90 -21.90 -57.17
C ALA A 154 30.65 -21.31 -58.40
N GLU A 155 30.76 -19.98 -58.49
CA GLU A 155 31.57 -19.32 -59.54
C GLU A 155 33.04 -19.74 -59.48
N LEU A 156 33.60 -19.85 -58.26
CA LEU A 156 34.97 -20.32 -58.06
C LEU A 156 35.13 -21.77 -58.52
N GLU A 157 34.21 -22.67 -58.15
CA GLU A 157 34.24 -24.07 -58.56
C GLU A 157 34.12 -24.22 -60.08
N GLU A 158 33.26 -23.44 -60.72
CA GLU A 158 33.14 -23.36 -62.19
C GLU A 158 34.45 -22.88 -62.83
N SER A 159 35.06 -21.81 -62.30
CA SER A 159 36.34 -21.30 -62.81
C SER A 159 37.51 -22.30 -62.65
N ILE A 160 37.52 -23.07 -61.56
CA ILE A 160 38.50 -24.13 -61.32
C ILE A 160 38.28 -25.26 -62.31
N ALA A 161 37.02 -25.68 -62.54
CA ALA A 161 36.68 -26.71 -63.51
C ALA A 161 37.15 -26.32 -64.93
N GLU A 162 36.83 -25.10 -65.37
CA GLU A 162 37.28 -24.55 -66.67
C GLU A 162 38.82 -24.47 -66.76
N ALA A 163 39.49 -24.07 -65.68
CA ALA A 163 40.95 -24.06 -65.63
C ALA A 163 41.52 -25.48 -65.77
N THR A 164 40.95 -26.48 -65.08
CA THR A 164 41.40 -27.88 -65.16
C THR A 164 41.13 -28.54 -66.52
N GLU A 165 40.03 -28.20 -67.19
CA GLU A 165 39.74 -28.68 -68.55
C GLU A 165 40.77 -28.13 -69.57
N ASN A 166 41.26 -26.91 -69.36
CA ASN A 166 42.32 -26.31 -70.18
C ASN A 166 43.74 -26.81 -69.83
N VAL A 167 43.93 -27.59 -68.76
CA VAL A 167 45.23 -28.21 -68.46
C VAL A 167 45.34 -29.52 -69.24
N VAL A 168 46.05 -29.47 -70.37
CA VAL A 168 46.56 -30.67 -71.04
C VAL A 168 47.50 -31.39 -70.07
N GLU A 169 47.15 -32.61 -69.65
CA GLU A 169 48.08 -33.48 -68.92
C GLU A 169 49.32 -33.73 -69.79
N LEU A 170 50.40 -33.02 -69.48
CA LEU A 170 51.70 -33.30 -70.09
C LEU A 170 52.16 -34.70 -69.63
N PRO A 171 52.66 -35.55 -70.54
CA PRO A 171 53.19 -36.86 -70.17
C PRO A 171 54.18 -36.71 -69.03
N ARG A 172 53.90 -37.37 -67.91
CA ARG A 172 54.81 -37.41 -66.75
C ARG A 172 56.14 -37.97 -67.27
N PRO A 173 57.25 -37.20 -67.27
CA PRO A 173 58.52 -37.73 -67.73
C PRO A 173 58.89 -38.90 -66.82
N ALA A 174 59.15 -40.06 -67.42
CA ALA A 174 59.74 -41.18 -66.71
C ALA A 174 61.01 -40.67 -66.02
N GLN A 175 61.15 -40.92 -64.72
CA GLN A 175 62.41 -40.68 -64.01
C GLN A 175 63.43 -41.67 -64.56
N ALA A 176 64.16 -41.25 -65.58
CA ALA A 176 65.40 -41.93 -65.95
C ALA A 176 66.46 -41.60 -64.89
N PRO A 177 67.26 -42.59 -64.44
CA PRO A 177 68.35 -42.35 -63.50
C PRO A 177 69.36 -41.36 -64.11
N ALA A 178 69.82 -40.42 -63.31
CA ALA A 178 70.64 -39.27 -63.72
C ALA A 178 72.08 -39.62 -64.16
N GLU A 179 72.41 -40.88 -64.34
CA GLU A 179 73.80 -41.36 -64.40
C GLU A 179 74.37 -41.51 -65.81
N ASP A 180 73.62 -41.22 -66.87
CA ASP A 180 74.13 -41.39 -68.24
C ASP A 180 73.55 -40.37 -69.24
N LEU A 181 73.62 -39.08 -68.88
CA LEU A 181 73.10 -37.98 -69.72
C LEU A 181 74.11 -37.47 -70.77
N TRP A 182 75.36 -37.96 -70.78
CA TRP A 182 76.40 -37.50 -71.72
C TRP A 182 77.36 -38.64 -72.09
N GLY A 183 77.24 -39.20 -73.30
CA GLY A 183 78.32 -39.93 -73.97
C GLY A 183 79.27 -38.95 -74.65
N GLU A 184 80.54 -39.33 -74.85
CA GLU A 184 81.66 -38.44 -75.21
C GLU A 184 81.51 -37.62 -76.52
N ASP A 185 80.42 -37.74 -77.30
CA ASP A 185 80.27 -37.10 -78.63
C ASP A 185 78.84 -36.59 -78.98
N GLU A 186 78.02 -36.12 -78.03
CA GLU A 186 76.67 -35.61 -78.34
C GLU A 186 76.41 -34.17 -77.84
N ASP A 187 76.08 -33.27 -78.78
CA ASP A 187 75.80 -31.84 -78.51
C ASP A 187 74.43 -31.63 -77.83
N PRO A 188 74.30 -30.70 -76.87
CA PRO A 188 73.09 -30.56 -76.05
C PRO A 188 71.90 -30.07 -76.88
N THR A 189 70.80 -30.83 -76.86
CA THR A 189 69.54 -30.39 -77.45
C THR A 189 68.72 -29.52 -76.48
N MET A 190 67.83 -28.67 -77.02
CA MET A 190 66.99 -27.75 -76.23
C MET A 190 66.12 -28.46 -75.18
N VAL A 191 65.86 -29.75 -75.34
CA VAL A 191 65.12 -30.59 -74.38
C VAL A 191 65.94 -30.87 -73.11
N ASP A 192 67.26 -30.96 -73.24
CA ASP A 192 68.18 -31.29 -72.14
C ASP A 192 68.51 -30.06 -71.27
N LEU A 193 68.50 -28.86 -71.86
CA LEU A 193 68.57 -27.60 -71.12
C LEU A 193 67.34 -27.41 -70.21
N GLY A 194 66.16 -27.85 -70.68
CA GLY A 194 64.95 -27.90 -69.87
C GLY A 194 65.11 -28.80 -68.64
N ARG A 195 65.75 -29.95 -68.79
CA ARG A 195 66.01 -30.91 -67.70
C ARG A 195 67.02 -30.35 -66.68
N MET A 196 68.08 -29.67 -67.12
CA MET A 196 69.01 -28.98 -66.21
C MET A 196 68.32 -27.90 -65.37
N SER A 197 67.45 -27.09 -65.98
CA SER A 197 66.74 -26.02 -65.28
C SER A 197 65.86 -26.54 -64.13
N ALA A 198 65.26 -27.73 -64.30
CA ALA A 198 64.44 -28.37 -63.29
C ALA A 198 65.28 -28.91 -62.12
N ILE A 199 66.47 -29.45 -62.40
CA ILE A 199 67.41 -29.93 -61.38
C ILE A 199 67.94 -28.76 -60.54
N VAL A 200 68.35 -27.66 -61.19
CA VAL A 200 68.84 -26.45 -60.51
C VAL A 200 67.76 -25.83 -59.62
N ARG A 201 66.51 -25.76 -60.10
CA ARG A 201 65.37 -25.25 -59.30
C ARG A 201 65.10 -26.12 -58.08
N LYS A 202 65.21 -27.44 -58.21
CA LYS A 202 65.03 -28.40 -57.11
C LYS A 202 66.12 -28.24 -56.04
N GLU A 203 67.36 -27.99 -56.43
CA GLU A 203 68.45 -27.69 -55.48
C GLU A 203 68.28 -26.35 -54.77
N GLN A 204 67.79 -25.32 -55.46
CA GLN A 204 67.53 -24.01 -54.85
C GLN A 204 66.45 -24.08 -53.77
N LEU A 205 65.36 -24.82 -54.02
CA LEU A 205 64.32 -25.07 -53.03
C LEU A 205 64.83 -25.86 -51.82
N ARG A 206 65.79 -26.77 -52.03
CA ARG A 206 66.45 -27.53 -50.96
C ARG A 206 67.41 -26.69 -50.10
N LYS A 207 67.88 -25.55 -50.60
CA LYS A 207 68.73 -24.59 -49.87
C LYS A 207 67.93 -23.51 -49.13
N GLN A 208 66.66 -23.32 -49.49
CA GLN A 208 65.77 -22.34 -48.86
C GLN A 208 64.85 -22.94 -47.77
N ALA A 209 64.77 -24.26 -47.69
CA ALA A 209 64.19 -25.01 -46.58
C ALA A 209 65.29 -25.36 -45.55
#